data_AF-A0A4R5GZT7-F1
#
_entry.id   AF-A0A4R5GZT7-F1
#
_cell.length_a   1.000
_cell.length_b   1.000
_cell.length_c   1.000
_cell.angle_alpha   90.00
_cell.angle_beta   90.00
_cell.angle_gamma   90.00
#
_symmetry.space_group_name_H-M   'P 1'
#
loop_
_entity.id
_entity.type
_entity.pdbx_description
1 polymer ?
#
loop_
_entity_poly.entity_id
_entity_poly.type
_entity_poly.pdbx_seq_one_letter_code
_entity_poly.pdbx_strand_id
1 'polypeptide(L)'
;MIQINFKAIDWLPDEEVKIQAANKQMQALVSKLAEAPKYHTLTAKDRQQLVKEGYAHDLTDNLVFITQRVDEQTNQSDAIVVGFNYAAFDPSLFAGENITQHLKTINKGCCAYCESYLSATDAGQVAHYRPVELLEERSVGKNSTQSQQNRIATCSPYFDLAYEQSNLLYVCHACNTGYKGGLFPVQGSRYPQAAIADEQPLLVHPYRDNPREFIRFDPVSAKAYPFDKLAAFLQTTKTMTYSQAEHYIWAHPELLKNTPDFSQIAGFEPWFNSLAHEAQQKLQKGHATITTLGLNRPELVLLRLTGLTQLRMACKDIMSTLPEAFTEHELPVPSIAFRSLMVDAIQTWRKQLTDQVSSTLATKQSAPKTREEEQEPDVSVTSISPTTLAANIPYWLRASLRYCVEESQVANTEKRNLVLLSGKDKLYGQHNKQKCVFLPINWLRDQHRCIKVQSPRNIWETSFSELAHSRPLELCHLFAQNHVWVEGPFTALKAS
;
A
#
# COMPACT_ATOMS: atom_id res chain seq x y z
N MET A 1 -5.31 8.21 11.90
CA MET A 1 -6.14 8.26 10.69
C MET A 1 -7.49 8.76 11.15
N ILE A 2 -8.04 9.79 10.52
CA ILE A 2 -9.40 10.28 10.79
C ILE A 2 -10.35 9.76 9.72
N GLN A 3 -11.61 9.57 10.08
CA GLN A 3 -12.62 9.21 9.10
C GLN A 3 -12.86 10.40 8.16
N ILE A 4 -13.04 10.08 6.87
CA ILE A 4 -13.34 11.08 5.85
C ILE A 4 -14.77 10.86 5.41
N ASN A 5 -15.60 11.89 5.53
CA ASN A 5 -16.98 11.85 5.10
C ASN A 5 -17.03 11.88 3.56
N PHE A 6 -17.11 10.71 2.95
CA PHE A 6 -17.14 10.57 1.50
C PHE A 6 -18.50 10.94 0.94
N LYS A 7 -18.48 11.75 -0.11
CA LYS A 7 -19.66 12.08 -0.90
C LYS A 7 -19.25 12.10 -2.36
N ALA A 8 -19.76 11.17 -3.16
CA ALA A 8 -19.51 11.18 -4.59
C ALA A 8 -20.02 12.48 -5.24
N ILE A 9 -19.36 12.87 -6.34
CA ILE A 9 -19.81 13.94 -7.22
C ILE A 9 -20.39 13.36 -8.50
N ASP A 10 -21.24 14.12 -9.16
CA ASP A 10 -21.69 13.76 -10.50
C ASP A 10 -20.52 13.90 -11.49
N TRP A 11 -20.38 12.91 -12.36
CA TRP A 11 -19.47 12.98 -13.50
C TRP A 11 -19.98 14.01 -14.51
N LEU A 12 -19.08 14.62 -15.27
CA LEU A 12 -19.51 15.34 -16.46
C LEU A 12 -20.13 14.34 -17.46
N PRO A 13 -21.15 14.71 -18.25
CA PRO A 13 -21.82 13.77 -19.16
C PRO A 13 -20.87 13.06 -20.13
N ASP A 14 -19.80 13.72 -20.57
CA ASP A 14 -18.81 13.12 -21.45
C ASP A 14 -17.86 12.16 -20.70
N GLU A 15 -17.47 12.49 -19.47
CA GLU A 15 -16.70 11.61 -18.58
C GLU A 15 -17.49 10.33 -18.28
N GLU A 16 -18.78 10.44 -17.97
CA GLU A 16 -19.63 9.29 -17.66
C GLU A 16 -19.69 8.31 -18.84
N VAL A 17 -19.91 8.80 -20.06
CA VAL A 17 -19.93 7.96 -21.27
C VAL A 17 -18.58 7.28 -21.50
N LYS A 18 -17.46 8.01 -21.31
CA LYS A 18 -16.10 7.45 -21.44
C LYS A 18 -15.83 6.37 -20.41
N ILE A 19 -16.20 6.59 -19.15
CA ILE A 19 -16.04 5.64 -18.05
C ILE A 19 -16.85 4.37 -18.32
N GLN A 20 -18.13 4.51 -18.70
CA GLN A 20 -18.99 3.37 -19.03
C GLN A 20 -18.43 2.57 -20.21
N ALA A 21 -17.96 3.25 -21.26
CA ALA A 21 -17.35 2.60 -22.42
C ALA A 21 -16.06 1.86 -22.03
N ALA A 22 -15.18 2.48 -21.24
CA ALA A 22 -13.93 1.88 -20.78
C ALA A 22 -14.19 0.61 -19.94
N ASN A 23 -15.08 0.69 -18.94
CA ASN A 23 -15.43 -0.44 -18.08
C ASN A 23 -16.04 -1.61 -18.90
N LYS A 24 -16.96 -1.29 -19.81
CA LYS A 24 -17.58 -2.30 -20.69
C LYS A 24 -16.53 -3.01 -21.55
N GLN A 25 -15.60 -2.26 -22.15
CA GLN A 25 -14.55 -2.82 -22.98
C GLN A 25 -13.58 -3.68 -22.18
N MET A 26 -13.15 -3.22 -21.00
CA MET A 26 -12.27 -3.97 -20.09
C MET A 26 -12.88 -5.33 -19.69
N GLN A 27 -14.12 -5.32 -19.23
CA GLN A 27 -14.85 -6.53 -18.82
C GLN A 27 -15.01 -7.51 -20.00
N ALA A 28 -15.39 -7.00 -21.17
CA ALA A 28 -15.55 -7.82 -22.37
C ALA A 28 -14.23 -8.49 -22.81
N LEU A 29 -13.10 -7.78 -22.75
CA LEU A 29 -11.78 -8.34 -23.10
C LEU A 29 -11.35 -9.42 -22.11
N VAL A 30 -11.48 -9.16 -20.80
CA VAL A 30 -11.10 -10.14 -19.76
C VAL A 30 -11.96 -11.39 -19.88
N SER A 31 -13.27 -11.24 -20.06
CA SER A 31 -14.18 -12.37 -20.26
C SER A 31 -13.85 -13.17 -21.53
N LYS A 32 -13.57 -12.50 -22.65
CA LYS A 32 -13.21 -13.14 -23.92
C LYS A 32 -11.94 -13.99 -23.82
N LEU A 33 -10.97 -13.56 -23.02
CA LEU A 33 -9.66 -14.22 -22.91
C LEU A 33 -9.54 -15.20 -21.74
N ALA A 34 -10.53 -15.27 -20.86
CA ALA A 34 -10.52 -16.20 -19.72
C ALA A 34 -10.42 -17.67 -20.14
N GLU A 35 -10.94 -18.02 -21.33
CA GLU A 35 -10.94 -19.38 -21.88
C GLU A 35 -9.88 -19.60 -22.97
N ALA A 36 -9.02 -18.61 -23.23
CA ALA A 36 -8.00 -18.70 -24.26
C ALA A 36 -6.93 -19.76 -23.90
N PRO A 37 -6.19 -20.33 -24.88
CA PRO A 37 -5.23 -21.38 -24.61
C PRO A 37 -4.00 -20.90 -23.83
N LYS A 38 -3.50 -21.73 -22.91
CA LYS A 38 -2.24 -21.52 -22.18
C LYS A 38 -1.03 -21.49 -23.14
N TYR A 39 0.06 -20.89 -22.66
CA TYR A 39 1.39 -20.77 -23.29
C TYR A 39 1.46 -19.92 -24.56
N HIS A 40 0.40 -19.15 -24.84
CA HIS A 40 0.34 -18.17 -25.92
C HIS A 40 0.31 -16.74 -25.39
N THR A 41 0.68 -15.79 -26.25
CA THR A 41 0.55 -14.35 -26.02
C THR A 41 -0.26 -13.73 -27.15
N LEU A 42 -0.82 -12.54 -26.94
CA LEU A 42 -1.53 -11.81 -27.99
C LEU A 42 -0.54 -11.21 -28.99
N THR A 43 -0.57 -11.68 -30.23
CA THR A 43 0.25 -11.15 -31.31
C THR A 43 -0.24 -9.78 -31.80
N ALA A 44 0.58 -9.09 -32.58
CA ALA A 44 0.22 -7.82 -33.20
C ALA A 44 -1.02 -7.97 -34.10
N LYS A 45 -1.20 -9.14 -34.75
CA LYS A 45 -2.40 -9.44 -35.54
C LYS A 45 -3.64 -9.59 -34.66
N ASP A 46 -3.51 -10.27 -33.51
CA ASP A 46 -4.62 -10.44 -32.57
C ASP A 46 -5.06 -9.09 -32.02
N ARG A 47 -4.10 -8.22 -31.64
CA ARG A 47 -4.40 -6.86 -31.16
C ARG A 47 -5.04 -5.99 -32.25
N GLN A 48 -4.52 -6.03 -33.48
CA GLN A 48 -5.16 -5.34 -34.62
C GLN A 48 -6.58 -5.84 -34.89
N GLN A 49 -6.84 -7.13 -34.69
CA GLN A 49 -8.17 -7.70 -34.81
C GLN A 49 -9.11 -7.17 -33.71
N LEU A 50 -8.65 -7.08 -32.46
CA LEU A 50 -9.42 -6.45 -31.38
C LEU A 50 -9.73 -4.97 -31.70
N VAL A 51 -8.77 -4.21 -32.22
CA VAL A 51 -9.03 -2.83 -32.64
C VAL A 51 -10.09 -2.76 -33.75
N LYS A 52 -10.06 -3.67 -34.73
CA LYS A 52 -11.10 -3.77 -35.78
C LYS A 52 -12.47 -4.15 -35.23
N GLU A 53 -12.53 -4.89 -34.13
CA GLU A 53 -13.75 -5.22 -33.41
C GLU A 53 -14.30 -4.05 -32.57
N GLY A 54 -13.58 -2.93 -32.50
CA GLY A 54 -14.01 -1.70 -31.86
C GLY A 54 -13.46 -1.48 -30.45
N TYR A 55 -12.50 -2.29 -30.00
CA TYR A 55 -11.79 -2.04 -28.74
C TYR A 55 -10.80 -0.87 -28.90
N ALA A 56 -10.68 -0.04 -27.86
CA ALA A 56 -9.78 1.11 -27.85
C ALA A 56 -8.32 0.69 -28.00
N HIS A 57 -7.55 1.46 -28.79
CA HIS A 57 -6.15 1.15 -29.07
C HIS A 57 -5.31 1.05 -27.79
N ASP A 58 -5.41 2.06 -26.91
CA ASP A 58 -4.65 2.09 -25.65
C ASP A 58 -5.00 0.91 -24.73
N LEU A 59 -6.25 0.47 -24.75
CA LEU A 59 -6.68 -0.71 -24.00
C LEU A 59 -6.06 -1.98 -24.58
N THR A 60 -6.13 -2.15 -25.91
CA THR A 60 -5.55 -3.31 -26.59
C THR A 60 -4.04 -3.36 -26.51
N ASP A 61 -3.35 -2.22 -26.44
CA ASP A 61 -1.89 -2.15 -26.31
C ASP A 61 -1.43 -2.52 -24.90
N ASN A 62 -2.24 -2.24 -23.89
CA ASN A 62 -1.91 -2.42 -22.48
C ASN A 62 -2.61 -3.63 -21.83
N LEU A 63 -3.32 -4.41 -22.64
CA LEU A 63 -3.88 -5.70 -22.29
C LEU A 63 -2.78 -6.73 -22.06
N VAL A 64 -2.75 -7.29 -20.85
CA VAL A 64 -1.88 -8.36 -20.42
C VAL A 64 -2.60 -9.68 -20.64
N PHE A 65 -1.96 -10.57 -21.40
CA PHE A 65 -2.35 -11.97 -21.59
C PHE A 65 -1.09 -12.82 -21.63
N ILE A 66 -0.86 -13.59 -20.55
CA ILE A 66 0.33 -14.41 -20.36
C ILE A 66 -0.02 -15.72 -19.64
N THR A 67 0.86 -16.71 -19.75
CA THR A 67 0.88 -17.86 -18.82
C THR A 67 1.96 -17.63 -17.79
N GLN A 68 1.55 -17.36 -16.55
CA GLN A 68 2.46 -17.10 -15.45
C GLN A 68 2.71 -18.38 -14.65
N ARG A 69 3.99 -18.66 -14.38
CA ARG A 69 4.43 -19.72 -13.48
C ARG A 69 4.86 -19.10 -12.16
N VAL A 70 4.35 -19.65 -11.07
CA VAL A 70 4.64 -19.17 -9.71
C VAL A 70 5.74 -20.00 -9.04
N ASP A 71 5.74 -21.31 -9.30
CA ASP A 71 6.76 -22.25 -8.82
C ASP A 71 7.66 -22.69 -9.96
N GLU A 72 8.93 -22.29 -9.91
CA GLU A 72 9.95 -22.64 -10.91
C GLU A 72 10.17 -24.18 -11.01
N GLN A 73 9.82 -24.94 -9.97
CA GLN A 73 10.06 -26.37 -9.86
C GLN A 73 8.94 -27.25 -10.47
N THR A 74 7.75 -26.68 -10.72
CA THR A 74 6.59 -27.44 -11.22
C THR A 74 5.71 -26.64 -12.19
N ASN A 75 5.28 -27.28 -13.28
CA ASN A 75 4.36 -26.66 -14.25
C ASN A 75 2.90 -26.70 -13.77
N GLN A 76 2.62 -27.37 -12.66
CA GLN A 76 1.27 -27.42 -12.07
C GLN A 76 0.80 -26.04 -11.62
N SER A 77 1.74 -25.12 -11.38
CA SER A 77 1.46 -23.73 -10.99
C SER A 77 1.16 -22.80 -12.17
N ASP A 78 1.19 -23.29 -13.42
CA ASP A 78 1.02 -22.47 -14.61
C ASP A 78 -0.44 -22.02 -14.77
N ALA A 79 -0.68 -20.72 -14.68
CA ALA A 79 -2.00 -20.12 -14.76
C ALA A 79 -2.05 -19.04 -15.84
N ILE A 80 -3.22 -18.91 -16.48
CA ILE A 80 -3.49 -17.79 -17.37
C ILE A 80 -3.67 -16.55 -16.50
N VAL A 81 -2.98 -15.48 -16.86
CA VAL A 81 -3.18 -14.16 -16.26
C VAL A 81 -3.66 -13.24 -17.36
N VAL A 82 -4.87 -12.70 -17.15
CA VAL A 82 -5.48 -11.68 -17.99
C VAL A 82 -5.71 -10.43 -17.14
N GLY A 83 -5.41 -9.27 -17.68
CA GLY A 83 -5.68 -8.00 -17.02
C GLY A 83 -5.03 -6.85 -17.77
N PHE A 84 -4.67 -5.79 -17.05
CA PHE A 84 -4.19 -4.57 -17.67
C PHE A 84 -2.99 -4.02 -16.90
N ASN A 85 -2.06 -3.40 -17.61
CA ASN A 85 -1.04 -2.57 -16.97
C ASN A 85 -1.62 -1.17 -16.68
N TYR A 86 -0.88 -0.33 -15.94
CA TYR A 86 -1.35 1.00 -15.53
C TYR A 86 -1.73 1.92 -16.70
N ALA A 87 -1.05 1.80 -17.84
CA ALA A 87 -1.28 2.67 -19.00
C ALA A 87 -2.60 2.36 -19.74
N ALA A 88 -3.33 1.31 -19.35
CA ALA A 88 -4.69 1.06 -19.84
C ALA A 88 -5.74 2.00 -19.21
N PHE A 89 -5.43 2.62 -18.06
CA PHE A 89 -6.37 3.46 -17.32
C PHE A 89 -6.12 4.92 -17.63
N ASP A 90 -7.16 5.64 -18.05
CA ASP A 90 -7.05 7.05 -18.43
C ASP A 90 -7.02 7.95 -17.17
N PRO A 91 -5.88 8.58 -16.85
CA PRO A 91 -5.78 9.44 -15.68
C PRO A 91 -6.65 10.69 -15.78
N SER A 92 -7.07 11.11 -16.98
CA SER A 92 -7.99 12.24 -17.10
C SER A 92 -9.38 11.92 -16.52
N LEU A 93 -9.75 10.64 -16.43
CA LEU A 93 -11.03 10.21 -15.87
C LEU A 93 -10.96 10.00 -14.34
N PHE A 94 -9.95 9.31 -13.82
CA PHE A 94 -9.85 9.07 -12.36
C PHE A 94 -9.04 10.12 -11.60
N ALA A 95 -8.20 10.90 -12.28
CA ALA A 95 -7.37 11.95 -11.70
C ALA A 95 -7.56 13.31 -12.40
N GLY A 96 -8.71 13.51 -13.06
CA GLY A 96 -9.11 14.79 -13.64
C GLY A 96 -9.23 15.90 -12.58
N GLU A 97 -9.24 17.15 -13.01
CA GLU A 97 -9.25 18.33 -12.12
C GLU A 97 -10.45 18.31 -11.16
N ASN A 98 -11.65 17.98 -11.67
CA ASN A 98 -12.88 17.95 -10.88
C ASN A 98 -12.79 16.96 -9.70
N ILE A 99 -12.39 15.71 -10.00
CA ILE A 99 -12.18 14.67 -8.98
C ILE A 99 -11.06 15.05 -8.03
N THR A 100 -9.93 15.54 -8.55
CA THR A 100 -8.78 15.91 -7.72
C THR A 100 -9.13 17.02 -6.73
N GLN A 101 -9.83 18.07 -7.17
CA GLN A 101 -10.26 19.16 -6.29
C GLN A 101 -11.31 18.72 -5.28
N HIS A 102 -12.24 17.85 -5.69
CA HIS A 102 -13.21 17.26 -4.79
C HIS A 102 -12.52 16.46 -3.67
N LEU A 103 -11.61 15.55 -4.03
CA LEU A 103 -10.86 14.73 -3.07
C LEU A 103 -9.96 15.57 -2.15
N LYS A 104 -9.31 16.62 -2.69
CA LYS A 104 -8.58 17.62 -1.89
C LYS A 104 -9.49 18.27 -0.86
N THR A 105 -10.71 18.65 -1.24
CA THR A 105 -11.68 19.32 -0.37
C THR A 105 -12.14 18.42 0.77
N ILE A 106 -12.61 17.21 0.47
CA ILE A 106 -13.12 16.29 1.52
C ILE A 106 -12.01 15.81 2.46
N ASN A 107 -10.76 15.74 1.99
CA ASN A 107 -9.59 15.41 2.80
C ASN A 107 -8.94 16.63 3.48
N LYS A 108 -9.51 17.83 3.32
CA LYS A 108 -8.96 19.11 3.82
C LYS A 108 -7.50 19.34 3.39
N GLY A 109 -7.13 18.90 2.20
CA GLY A 109 -5.78 19.03 1.66
C GLY A 109 -4.73 18.10 2.27
N CYS A 110 -5.14 17.14 3.10
CA CYS A 110 -4.25 16.14 3.70
C CYS A 110 -4.27 14.80 2.95
N CYS A 111 -3.19 14.03 3.12
CA CYS A 111 -3.13 12.64 2.72
C CYS A 111 -4.20 11.81 3.47
N ALA A 112 -5.04 11.07 2.74
CA ALA A 112 -6.06 10.18 3.31
C ALA A 112 -5.48 9.12 4.27
N TYR A 113 -4.19 8.82 4.13
CA TYR A 113 -3.48 7.81 4.90
C TYR A 113 -2.64 8.37 6.04
N CYS A 114 -1.56 9.10 5.73
CA CYS A 114 -0.65 9.57 6.78
C CYS A 114 -1.06 10.88 7.43
N GLU A 115 -2.12 11.54 6.95
CA GLU A 115 -2.59 12.86 7.38
C GLU A 115 -1.56 13.99 7.22
N SER A 116 -0.47 13.79 6.46
CA SER A 116 0.41 14.88 6.07
C SER A 116 -0.34 15.90 5.22
N TYR A 117 -0.12 17.19 5.46
CA TYR A 117 -0.70 18.26 4.64
C TYR A 117 0.03 18.35 3.29
N LEU A 118 -0.73 18.32 2.20
CA LEU A 118 -0.22 18.22 0.83
C LEU A 118 -0.54 19.47 0.00
N SER A 119 -1.65 20.15 0.28
CA SER A 119 -2.12 21.26 -0.57
C SER A 119 -1.17 22.46 -0.62
N ALA A 120 -0.34 22.70 0.40
CA ALA A 120 0.64 23.80 0.37
C ALA A 120 1.74 23.61 -0.68
N THR A 121 2.04 22.37 -1.06
CA THR A 121 3.14 22.03 -1.99
C THR A 121 2.66 21.32 -3.24
N ASP A 122 1.34 21.15 -3.37
CA ASP A 122 0.68 20.32 -4.38
C ASP A 122 1.29 18.91 -4.52
N ALA A 123 1.77 18.35 -3.40
CA ALA A 123 2.51 17.08 -3.38
C ALA A 123 1.59 15.83 -3.31
N GLY A 124 0.29 16.01 -3.54
CA GLY A 124 -0.70 14.94 -3.51
C GLY A 124 -1.12 14.47 -4.89
N GLN A 125 -1.58 13.23 -4.96
CA GLN A 125 -2.06 12.58 -6.17
C GLN A 125 -3.30 11.75 -5.87
N VAL A 126 -4.09 11.46 -6.90
CA VAL A 126 -5.18 10.49 -6.79
C VAL A 126 -4.60 9.07 -6.90
N ALA A 127 -5.02 8.20 -6.01
CA ALA A 127 -4.61 6.81 -5.97
C ALA A 127 -5.81 5.90 -5.68
N HIS A 128 -5.66 4.61 -5.98
CA HIS A 128 -6.70 3.63 -5.73
C HIS A 128 -6.54 2.96 -4.35
N TYR A 129 -7.65 2.79 -3.63
CA TYR A 129 -7.70 2.00 -2.39
C TYR A 129 -7.46 0.51 -2.70
N ARG A 130 -8.26 -0.09 -3.59
CA ARG A 130 -8.01 -1.37 -4.22
C ARG A 130 -7.14 -1.15 -5.46
N PRO A 131 -5.94 -1.76 -5.56
CA PRO A 131 -5.03 -1.55 -6.69
C PRO A 131 -5.67 -2.05 -7.98
N VAL A 132 -5.46 -1.41 -9.12
CA VAL A 132 -6.20 -1.74 -10.37
C VAL A 132 -5.31 -2.35 -11.46
N GLU A 133 -4.01 -2.13 -11.35
CA GLU A 133 -3.00 -2.61 -12.29
C GLU A 133 -2.21 -3.81 -11.76
N LEU A 134 -1.85 -3.81 -10.48
CA LEU A 134 -0.95 -4.81 -9.90
C LEU A 134 -1.44 -5.24 -8.52
N LEU A 135 -1.62 -6.54 -8.34
CA LEU A 135 -1.79 -7.12 -7.03
C LEU A 135 -0.44 -7.72 -6.58
N GLU A 136 0.05 -7.24 -5.44
CA GLU A 136 1.21 -7.82 -4.78
C GLU A 136 0.76 -8.65 -3.59
N GLU A 137 0.90 -9.96 -3.70
CA GLU A 137 0.66 -10.85 -2.58
C GLU A 137 1.96 -11.06 -1.81
N ARG A 138 1.88 -10.84 -0.49
CA ARG A 138 2.87 -11.41 0.42
C ARG A 138 2.49 -12.86 0.60
N SER A 139 3.42 -13.78 0.37
CA SER A 139 3.24 -15.19 0.70
C SER A 139 2.95 -15.30 2.21
N VAL A 140 1.67 -15.41 2.60
CA VAL A 140 1.27 -15.71 3.98
C VAL A 140 0.95 -17.19 4.03
N GLY A 141 2.00 -18.00 4.14
CA GLY A 141 1.93 -19.46 4.32
C GLY A 141 2.56 -19.86 5.65
N LYS A 142 1.89 -20.78 6.37
CA LYS A 142 2.23 -21.28 7.70
C LYS A 142 3.72 -21.66 7.82
N ASN A 143 4.38 -21.19 8.89
CA ASN A 143 5.74 -21.56 9.30
C ASN A 143 6.86 -21.28 8.28
N SER A 144 7.10 -20.02 7.94
CA SER A 144 8.36 -19.67 7.30
C SER A 144 8.98 -18.42 7.92
N THR A 145 9.93 -18.66 8.81
CA THR A 145 11.00 -17.73 9.16
C THR A 145 11.94 -17.44 7.98
N GLN A 146 11.61 -17.87 6.75
CA GLN A 146 12.43 -17.74 5.54
C GLN A 146 11.70 -17.36 4.22
N SER A 147 10.37 -17.14 4.19
CA SER A 147 9.65 -16.83 2.92
C SER A 147 9.09 -15.42 2.77
N GLN A 148 9.71 -14.42 3.41
CA GLN A 148 9.46 -13.01 3.08
C GLN A 148 9.97 -12.59 1.68
N GLN A 149 10.71 -13.47 0.98
CA GLN A 149 11.44 -13.13 -0.24
C GLN A 149 10.63 -13.15 -1.54
N ASN A 150 9.52 -13.91 -1.67
CA ASN A 150 8.77 -13.96 -2.93
C ASN A 150 7.40 -13.27 -2.78
N ARG A 151 7.33 -12.02 -3.26
CA ARG A 151 6.06 -11.37 -3.59
C ARG A 151 5.62 -11.90 -4.95
N ILE A 152 4.45 -12.52 -5.01
CA ILE A 152 3.84 -12.87 -6.29
C ILE A 152 3.12 -11.63 -6.78
N ALA A 153 3.51 -11.16 -7.96
CA ALA A 153 2.92 -10.00 -8.61
C ALA A 153 2.05 -10.48 -9.78
N THR A 154 0.75 -10.21 -9.73
CA THR A 154 -0.22 -10.55 -10.79
C THR A 154 -0.97 -9.30 -11.24
N CYS A 155 -1.64 -9.38 -12.39
CA CYS A 155 -2.63 -8.37 -12.75
C CYS A 155 -3.69 -8.30 -11.67
N SER A 156 -4.09 -7.09 -11.31
CA SER A 156 -5.12 -6.91 -10.30
C SER A 156 -6.48 -7.38 -10.82
N PRO A 157 -7.29 -8.08 -10.01
CA PRO A 157 -8.67 -8.38 -10.36
C PRO A 157 -9.56 -7.13 -10.28
N TYR A 158 -9.16 -6.07 -9.58
CA TYR A 158 -9.99 -4.88 -9.33
C TYR A 158 -9.95 -3.82 -10.46
N PHE A 159 -9.59 -4.22 -11.69
CA PHE A 159 -9.44 -3.29 -12.82
C PHE A 159 -10.74 -2.52 -13.13
N ASP A 160 -11.90 -3.11 -12.84
CA ASP A 160 -13.23 -2.52 -13.02
C ASP A 160 -13.54 -1.40 -12.00
N LEU A 161 -12.74 -1.28 -10.95
CA LEU A 161 -12.83 -0.22 -9.94
C LEU A 161 -11.91 0.97 -10.24
N ALA A 162 -11.31 1.03 -11.43
CA ALA A 162 -10.38 2.11 -11.82
C ALA A 162 -11.00 3.51 -11.79
N TYR A 163 -12.31 3.61 -12.08
CA TYR A 163 -13.04 4.87 -12.13
C TYR A 163 -14.13 4.97 -11.04
N GLU A 164 -14.16 4.02 -10.12
CA GLU A 164 -15.11 4.02 -9.00
C GLU A 164 -14.68 5.05 -7.96
N GLN A 165 -15.44 6.15 -7.78
CA GLN A 165 -15.03 7.25 -6.89
C GLN A 165 -14.78 6.80 -5.46
N SER A 166 -15.54 5.81 -4.96
CA SER A 166 -15.31 5.27 -3.61
C SER A 166 -13.99 4.50 -3.47
N ASN A 167 -13.35 4.16 -4.59
CA ASN A 167 -12.03 3.55 -4.67
C ASN A 167 -10.90 4.59 -4.86
N LEU A 168 -11.20 5.89 -5.05
CA LEU A 168 -10.22 6.94 -5.31
C LEU A 168 -9.89 7.73 -4.04
N LEU A 169 -8.61 7.97 -3.77
CA LEU A 169 -8.11 8.64 -2.56
C LEU A 169 -7.10 9.71 -2.92
N TYR A 170 -7.16 10.88 -2.27
CA TYR A 170 -6.09 11.87 -2.31
C TYR A 170 -4.99 11.54 -1.30
N VAL A 171 -3.80 11.19 -1.79
CA VAL A 171 -2.69 10.66 -0.98
C VAL A 171 -1.34 11.22 -1.41
N CYS A 172 -0.34 11.12 -0.54
CA CYS A 172 1.03 11.49 -0.88
C CYS A 172 1.76 10.38 -1.65
N HIS A 173 2.79 10.75 -2.41
CA HIS A 173 3.62 9.81 -3.16
C HIS A 173 4.20 8.68 -2.29
N ALA A 174 4.71 9.00 -1.10
CA ALA A 174 5.27 8.01 -0.19
C ALA A 174 4.25 6.93 0.18
N CYS A 175 3.03 7.31 0.61
CA CYS A 175 2.01 6.34 0.99
C CYS A 175 1.53 5.50 -0.20
N ASN A 176 1.37 6.11 -1.38
CA ASN A 176 0.91 5.39 -2.56
C ASN A 176 1.99 4.48 -3.15
N THR A 177 3.12 5.06 -3.59
CA THR A 177 4.12 4.36 -4.40
C THR A 177 5.15 3.64 -3.53
N GLY A 178 5.64 4.31 -2.48
CA GLY A 178 6.73 3.80 -1.64
C GLY A 178 6.30 2.69 -0.68
N TYR A 179 5.06 2.73 -0.19
CA TYR A 179 4.57 1.78 0.82
C TYR A 179 3.42 0.90 0.32
N LYS A 180 2.24 1.47 0.06
CA LYS A 180 1.06 0.68 -0.33
C LYS A 180 1.31 -0.09 -1.63
N GLY A 181 1.65 0.60 -2.71
CA GLY A 181 1.76 0.04 -4.05
C GLY A 181 0.58 -0.87 -4.39
N GLY A 182 0.89 -2.06 -4.90
CA GLY A 182 -0.08 -3.13 -5.16
C GLY A 182 -0.46 -3.97 -3.93
N LEU A 183 -0.01 -3.63 -2.73
CA LEU A 183 -0.35 -4.38 -1.51
C LEU A 183 -1.81 -4.10 -1.11
N PHE A 184 -2.61 -5.15 -1.10
CA PHE A 184 -3.99 -5.11 -0.61
C PHE A 184 -4.30 -6.38 0.20
N PRO A 185 -3.91 -6.39 1.49
CA PRO A 185 -4.08 -7.57 2.33
C PRO A 185 -5.56 -7.83 2.58
N VAL A 186 -6.01 -9.06 2.30
CA VAL A 186 -7.38 -9.53 2.49
C VAL A 186 -7.33 -10.77 3.38
N GLN A 187 -8.28 -10.86 4.30
CA GLN A 187 -8.53 -12.05 5.09
C GLN A 187 -9.54 -12.96 4.37
N GLY A 188 -9.22 -14.24 4.22
CA GLY A 188 -10.09 -15.20 3.56
C GLY A 188 -10.11 -15.05 2.05
N SER A 189 -11.26 -15.27 1.43
CA SER A 189 -11.44 -15.24 -0.02
C SER A 189 -11.36 -13.81 -0.57
N ARG A 190 -10.59 -13.63 -1.64
CA ARG A 190 -10.45 -12.38 -2.38
C ARG A 190 -11.40 -12.33 -3.56
N TYR A 191 -11.81 -11.15 -4.01
CA TYR A 191 -12.38 -11.00 -5.34
C TYR A 191 -11.43 -11.57 -6.44
N PRO A 192 -11.94 -12.34 -7.42
CA PRO A 192 -13.35 -12.64 -7.70
C PRO A 192 -13.89 -13.92 -7.03
N GLN A 193 -13.13 -14.61 -6.18
CA GLN A 193 -13.60 -15.80 -5.46
C GLN A 193 -14.71 -15.48 -4.44
N ALA A 194 -14.72 -14.24 -3.93
CA ALA A 194 -15.80 -13.67 -3.15
C ALA A 194 -16.28 -12.36 -3.78
N ALA A 195 -17.53 -11.97 -3.52
CA ALA A 195 -18.02 -10.65 -3.90
C ALA A 195 -17.24 -9.56 -3.15
N ILE A 196 -17.10 -8.38 -3.76
CA ILE A 196 -16.41 -7.23 -3.14
C ILE A 196 -17.01 -6.85 -1.78
N ALA A 197 -18.32 -7.06 -1.59
CA ALA A 197 -19.02 -6.79 -0.34
C ALA A 197 -18.68 -7.77 0.79
N ASP A 198 -18.31 -9.01 0.44
CA ASP A 198 -17.99 -10.07 1.40
C ASP A 198 -16.49 -10.15 1.72
N GLU A 199 -15.66 -9.60 0.82
CA GLU A 199 -14.22 -9.47 1.01
C GLU A 199 -13.88 -8.73 2.31
N GLN A 200 -12.93 -9.26 3.08
CA GLN A 200 -12.50 -8.68 4.36
C GLN A 200 -11.12 -8.02 4.22
N PRO A 201 -11.03 -6.76 3.74
CA PRO A 201 -9.75 -6.08 3.62
C PRO A 201 -9.18 -5.73 5.00
N LEU A 202 -7.89 -6.03 5.18
CA LEU A 202 -7.11 -5.68 6.37
C LEU A 202 -6.53 -4.27 6.28
N LEU A 203 -6.66 -3.59 5.14
CA LEU A 203 -6.33 -2.18 5.00
C LEU A 203 -7.53 -1.31 5.40
N VAL A 204 -7.35 -0.42 6.37
CA VAL A 204 -8.40 0.53 6.79
C VAL A 204 -8.81 1.44 5.63
N HIS A 205 -10.11 1.49 5.36
CA HIS A 205 -10.73 2.32 4.33
C HIS A 205 -11.15 3.68 4.92
N PRO A 206 -10.53 4.81 4.52
CA PRO A 206 -10.79 6.12 5.14
C PRO A 206 -12.26 6.61 5.07
N TYR A 207 -13.00 6.16 4.05
CA TYR A 207 -14.41 6.50 3.84
C TYR A 207 -15.43 5.61 4.56
N ARG A 208 -15.10 4.33 4.80
CA ARG A 208 -16.07 3.33 5.27
C ARG A 208 -15.81 2.90 6.72
N ASP A 209 -14.55 2.76 7.07
CA ASP A 209 -14.14 2.47 8.42
C ASP A 209 -14.01 3.76 9.21
N ASN A 210 -14.18 3.68 10.53
CA ASN A 210 -13.65 4.68 11.43
C ASN A 210 -12.17 4.33 11.71
N PRO A 211 -11.18 5.00 11.10
CA PRO A 211 -9.78 4.57 11.21
C PRO A 211 -9.26 4.67 12.64
N ARG A 212 -9.89 5.53 13.44
CA ARG A 212 -9.62 5.67 14.85
C ARG A 212 -9.94 4.37 15.63
N GLU A 213 -10.78 3.46 15.14
CA GLU A 213 -11.03 2.19 15.85
C GLU A 213 -9.87 1.19 15.72
N PHE A 214 -8.98 1.40 14.75
CA PHE A 214 -7.91 0.47 14.42
C PHE A 214 -6.52 1.06 14.69
N ILE A 215 -6.34 2.36 14.51
CA ILE A 215 -5.03 3.01 14.54
C ILE A 215 -5.09 4.28 15.39
N ARG A 216 -4.19 4.35 16.36
CA ARG A 216 -3.93 5.52 17.21
C ARG A 216 -2.46 5.87 17.18
N PHE A 217 -2.09 6.98 17.80
CA PHE A 217 -0.70 7.40 17.88
C PHE A 217 -0.26 7.64 19.31
N ASP A 218 0.98 7.27 19.60
CA ASP A 218 1.65 7.58 20.85
C ASP A 218 2.00 9.08 20.88
N PRO A 219 1.50 9.85 21.87
CA PRO A 219 1.77 11.28 21.97
C PRO A 219 3.20 11.62 22.42
N VAL A 220 4.03 10.62 22.77
CA VAL A 220 5.43 10.79 23.11
C VAL A 220 6.33 10.46 21.91
N SER A 221 6.20 9.27 21.35
CA SER A 221 7.05 8.84 20.22
C SER A 221 6.52 9.20 18.84
N ALA A 222 5.26 9.67 18.73
CA ALA A 222 4.53 9.90 17.49
C ALA A 222 4.35 8.69 16.56
N LYS A 223 4.68 7.49 17.06
CA LYS A 223 4.46 6.22 16.35
C LYS A 223 2.99 5.83 16.39
N ALA A 224 2.51 5.28 15.28
CA ALA A 224 1.23 4.62 15.18
C ALA A 224 1.27 3.25 15.87
N TYR A 225 0.16 2.86 16.49
CA TYR A 225 -0.01 1.55 17.09
C TYR A 225 -1.40 0.95 16.80
N PRO A 226 -1.51 -0.39 16.78
CA PRO A 226 -2.77 -1.08 16.49
C PRO A 226 -3.70 -1.01 17.71
N PHE A 227 -4.58 0.00 17.71
CA PHE A 227 -5.48 0.27 18.83
C PHE A 227 -6.52 -0.83 19.00
N ASP A 228 -7.01 -1.41 17.91
CA ASP A 228 -7.92 -2.57 17.91
C ASP A 228 -7.39 -3.71 18.80
N LYS A 229 -6.10 -4.07 18.65
CA LYS A 229 -5.44 -5.08 19.47
C LYS A 229 -5.34 -4.69 20.94
N LEU A 230 -4.86 -3.48 21.21
CA LEU A 230 -4.61 -3.04 22.59
C LEU A 230 -5.92 -2.84 23.36
N ALA A 231 -6.93 -2.26 22.72
CA ALA A 231 -8.26 -2.11 23.28
C ALA A 231 -8.87 -3.47 23.62
N ALA A 232 -8.86 -4.43 22.69
CA ALA A 232 -9.39 -5.77 22.94
C ALA A 232 -8.68 -6.50 24.10
N PHE A 233 -7.35 -6.33 24.21
CA PHE A 233 -6.57 -6.84 25.34
C PHE A 233 -7.05 -6.25 26.67
N LEU A 234 -7.20 -4.93 26.76
CA LEU A 234 -7.63 -4.25 27.97
C LEU A 234 -9.08 -4.56 28.34
N GLN A 235 -9.97 -4.63 27.35
CA GLN A 235 -11.37 -5.01 27.56
C GLN A 235 -11.47 -6.41 28.19
N THR A 236 -10.64 -7.36 27.72
CA THR A 236 -10.62 -8.73 28.23
C THR A 236 -9.94 -8.84 29.59
N THR A 237 -8.73 -8.29 29.73
CA THR A 237 -7.88 -8.50 30.92
C THR A 237 -8.23 -7.59 32.09
N LYS A 238 -8.81 -6.43 31.83
CA LYS A 238 -9.21 -5.45 32.86
C LYS A 238 -10.73 -5.29 32.99
N THR A 239 -11.52 -6.07 32.24
CA THR A 239 -12.99 -6.01 32.24
C THR A 239 -13.51 -4.59 31.99
N MET A 240 -12.95 -3.94 30.96
CA MET A 240 -13.27 -2.55 30.60
C MET A 240 -14.18 -2.50 29.36
N THR A 241 -15.01 -1.46 29.26
CA THR A 241 -15.66 -1.08 28.01
C THR A 241 -14.65 -0.48 27.03
N TYR A 242 -15.04 -0.35 25.75
CA TYR A 242 -14.19 0.29 24.73
C TYR A 242 -13.77 1.72 25.11
N SER A 243 -14.74 2.53 25.56
CA SER A 243 -14.47 3.91 26.01
C SER A 243 -13.54 3.94 27.22
N GLN A 244 -13.74 3.03 28.19
CA GLN A 244 -12.83 2.93 29.34
C GLN A 244 -11.41 2.52 28.93
N ALA A 245 -11.25 1.60 27.97
CA ALA A 245 -9.94 1.22 27.45
C ALA A 245 -9.24 2.41 26.76
N GLU A 246 -9.97 3.21 25.98
CA GLU A 246 -9.43 4.43 25.35
C GLU A 246 -8.91 5.42 26.40
N HIS A 247 -9.74 5.76 27.38
CA HIS A 247 -9.35 6.66 28.47
C HIS A 247 -8.20 6.10 29.31
N TYR A 248 -8.17 4.79 29.52
CA TYR A 248 -7.09 4.12 30.23
C TYR A 248 -5.76 4.28 29.52
N ILE A 249 -5.73 4.09 28.19
CA ILE A 249 -4.52 4.28 27.38
C ILE A 249 -4.04 5.73 27.41
N TRP A 250 -4.93 6.71 27.33
CA TRP A 250 -4.53 8.12 27.44
C TRP A 250 -3.90 8.47 28.79
N ALA A 251 -4.37 7.85 29.88
CA ALA A 251 -3.82 8.03 31.21
C ALA A 251 -2.50 7.25 31.44
N HIS A 252 -2.23 6.21 30.64
CA HIS A 252 -1.09 5.30 30.80
C HIS A 252 -0.24 5.22 29.52
N PRO A 253 0.36 6.33 29.06
CA PRO A 253 1.15 6.35 27.83
C PRO A 253 2.40 5.44 27.88
N GLU A 254 2.85 5.01 29.06
CA GLU A 254 3.94 4.06 29.23
C GLU A 254 3.65 2.67 28.61
N LEU A 255 2.37 2.31 28.43
CA LEU A 255 1.96 1.12 27.69
C LEU A 255 2.44 1.14 26.22
N LEU A 256 2.72 2.34 25.69
CA LEU A 256 3.01 2.56 24.28
C LEU A 256 4.52 2.55 23.95
N LYS A 257 5.40 2.42 24.95
CA LYS A 257 6.87 2.52 24.78
C LYS A 257 7.45 1.60 23.70
N ASN A 258 6.87 0.42 23.51
CA ASN A 258 7.36 -0.60 22.57
C ASN A 258 6.51 -0.72 21.29
N THR A 259 5.60 0.23 21.03
CA THR A 259 4.74 0.21 19.86
C THR A 259 5.51 0.15 18.53
N PRO A 260 4.99 -0.57 17.51
CA PRO A 260 3.68 -1.24 17.45
C PRO A 260 3.66 -2.66 18.04
N ASP A 261 4.73 -3.12 18.68
CA ASP A 261 4.81 -4.44 19.31
C ASP A 261 4.34 -4.38 20.78
N PHE A 262 3.44 -5.29 21.13
CA PHE A 262 2.87 -5.39 22.48
C PHE A 262 3.36 -6.63 23.21
N SER A 263 4.28 -7.40 22.64
CA SER A 263 4.84 -8.63 23.23
C SER A 263 5.44 -8.41 24.63
N GLN A 264 5.93 -7.20 24.89
CA GLN A 264 6.52 -6.79 26.17
C GLN A 264 5.47 -6.38 27.22
N ILE A 265 4.20 -6.23 26.85
CA ILE A 265 3.13 -5.97 27.81
C ILE A 265 2.81 -7.28 28.52
N ALA A 266 2.93 -7.28 29.84
CA ALA A 266 2.70 -8.47 30.66
C ALA A 266 1.32 -9.10 30.37
N GLY A 267 1.33 -10.37 29.99
CA GLY A 267 0.11 -11.14 29.69
C GLY A 267 -0.45 -10.96 28.27
N PHE A 268 0.11 -10.08 27.43
CA PHE A 268 -0.39 -9.86 26.08
C PHE A 268 -0.24 -11.08 25.18
N GLU A 269 0.97 -11.65 25.06
CA GLU A 269 1.21 -12.83 24.21
C GLU A 269 0.37 -14.06 24.63
N PRO A 270 0.33 -14.45 25.93
CA PRO A 270 -0.56 -15.52 26.36
C PRO A 270 -2.03 -15.27 26.02
N TRP A 271 -2.51 -14.03 26.21
CA TRP A 271 -3.88 -13.66 25.85
C TRP A 271 -4.11 -13.78 24.35
N PHE A 272 -3.26 -13.17 23.52
CA PHE A 272 -3.44 -13.15 22.08
C PHE A 272 -3.43 -14.58 21.50
N ASN A 273 -2.51 -15.41 21.98
CA ASN A 273 -2.38 -16.82 21.56
C ASN A 273 -3.53 -17.72 22.06
N SER A 274 -4.25 -17.30 23.09
CA SER A 274 -5.46 -18.00 23.57
C SER A 274 -6.73 -17.70 22.78
N LEU A 275 -6.73 -16.63 21.96
CA LEU A 275 -7.86 -16.27 21.12
C LEU A 275 -8.04 -17.31 20.00
N ALA A 276 -9.31 -17.54 19.62
CA ALA A 276 -9.61 -18.29 18.40
C ALA A 276 -8.97 -17.60 17.18
N HIS A 277 -8.57 -18.40 16.18
CA HIS A 277 -7.90 -17.90 14.99
C HIS A 277 -8.68 -16.78 14.27
N GLU A 278 -10.01 -16.88 14.18
CA GLU A 278 -10.85 -15.84 13.58
C GLU A 278 -10.78 -14.50 14.34
N ALA A 279 -10.73 -14.56 15.67
CA ALA A 279 -10.60 -13.36 16.50
C ALA A 279 -9.20 -12.73 16.35
N GLN A 280 -8.14 -13.55 16.31
CA GLN A 280 -6.79 -13.07 16.04
C GLN A 280 -6.70 -12.35 14.69
N GLN A 281 -7.35 -12.88 13.66
CA GLN A 281 -7.35 -12.30 12.32
C GLN A 281 -8.13 -10.97 12.26
N LYS A 282 -9.29 -10.89 12.91
CA LYS A 282 -10.07 -9.63 13.00
C LYS A 282 -9.27 -8.50 13.64
N LEU A 283 -8.43 -8.84 14.61
CA LEU A 283 -7.55 -7.88 15.29
C LEU A 283 -6.27 -7.55 14.49
N GLN A 284 -6.12 -7.96 13.23
CA GLN A 284 -4.95 -7.61 12.42
C GLN A 284 -5.09 -6.29 11.65
N LYS A 285 -6.29 -5.73 11.54
CA LYS A 285 -6.57 -4.61 10.62
C LYS A 285 -5.71 -3.36 10.92
N GLY A 286 -5.61 -2.98 12.20
CA GLY A 286 -4.73 -1.88 12.62
C GLY A 286 -3.26 -2.14 12.28
N HIS A 287 -2.76 -3.33 12.63
CA HIS A 287 -1.36 -3.72 12.43
C HIS A 287 -1.00 -3.82 10.94
N ALA A 288 -1.84 -4.49 10.15
CA ALA A 288 -1.68 -4.64 8.71
C ALA A 288 -1.66 -3.28 8.01
N THR A 289 -2.52 -2.35 8.43
CA THR A 289 -2.55 -0.99 7.88
C THR A 289 -1.28 -0.20 8.21
N ILE A 290 -0.83 -0.21 9.47
CA ILE A 290 0.40 0.46 9.90
C ILE A 290 1.60 -0.01 9.07
N THR A 291 1.72 -1.33 8.90
CA THR A 291 2.81 -1.96 8.16
C THR A 291 2.70 -1.72 6.64
N THR A 292 1.50 -1.81 6.07
CA THR A 292 1.27 -1.65 4.63
C THR A 292 1.49 -0.20 4.18
N LEU A 293 1.07 0.78 4.99
CA LEU A 293 1.19 2.20 4.66
C LEU A 293 2.49 2.85 5.17
N GLY A 294 3.33 2.08 5.89
CA GLY A 294 4.57 2.57 6.49
C GLY A 294 4.32 3.74 7.43
N LEU A 295 3.31 3.64 8.31
CA LEU A 295 2.91 4.74 9.19
C LEU A 295 3.97 5.08 10.25
N ASN A 296 4.96 4.21 10.46
CA ASN A 296 6.07 4.38 11.41
C ASN A 296 7.43 4.57 10.73
N ARG A 297 7.46 4.95 9.45
CA ARG A 297 8.71 5.30 8.78
C ARG A 297 9.38 6.51 9.44
N PRO A 298 10.72 6.55 9.54
CA PRO A 298 11.43 7.59 10.29
C PRO A 298 11.03 9.02 9.91
N GLU A 299 10.92 9.31 8.62
CA GLU A 299 10.63 10.65 8.11
C GLU A 299 9.24 11.13 8.54
N LEU A 300 8.25 10.23 8.53
CA LEU A 300 6.88 10.56 8.95
C LEU A 300 6.77 10.74 10.47
N VAL A 301 7.50 9.93 11.24
CA VAL A 301 7.54 10.06 12.71
C VAL A 301 8.16 11.41 13.09
N LEU A 302 9.26 11.80 12.45
CA LEU A 302 9.89 13.12 12.67
C LEU A 302 8.93 14.27 12.36
N LEU A 303 8.23 14.23 11.23
CA LEU A 303 7.24 15.26 10.87
C LEU A 303 6.11 15.37 11.91
N ARG A 304 5.65 14.23 12.44
CA ARG A 304 4.64 14.21 13.50
C ARG A 304 5.16 14.77 14.81
N LEU A 305 6.40 14.44 15.20
CA LEU A 305 7.04 15.02 16.39
C LEU A 305 7.12 16.54 16.28
N THR A 306 7.51 17.08 15.11
CA THR A 306 7.47 18.53 14.87
C THR A 306 6.06 19.10 15.05
N GLY A 307 5.04 18.40 14.53
CA GLY A 307 3.63 18.77 14.72
C GLY A 307 3.21 18.77 16.20
N LEU A 308 3.67 17.81 17.00
CA LEU A 308 3.43 17.77 18.44
C LEU A 308 4.12 18.92 19.18
N THR A 309 5.36 19.27 18.81
CA THR A 309 6.06 20.42 19.39
C THR A 309 5.28 21.71 19.16
N GLN A 310 4.82 21.94 17.92
CA GLN A 310 3.99 23.09 17.56
C GLN A 310 2.66 23.09 18.33
N LEU A 311 2.00 21.94 18.40
CA LEU A 311 0.77 21.80 19.17
C LEU A 311 1.00 22.13 20.65
N ARG A 312 2.08 21.62 21.25
CA ARG A 312 2.42 21.84 22.66
C ARG A 312 2.65 23.32 22.97
N MET A 313 3.27 24.05 22.06
CA MET A 313 3.44 25.51 22.19
C MET A 313 2.10 26.25 22.18
N ALA A 314 1.13 25.83 21.36
CA ALA A 314 -0.21 26.41 21.29
C ALA A 314 -1.18 25.84 22.36
N CYS A 315 -0.78 24.78 23.07
CA CYS A 315 -1.68 23.92 23.83
C CYS A 315 -2.36 24.64 25.01
N LYS A 316 -1.70 25.63 25.63
CA LYS A 316 -2.29 26.39 26.74
C LYS A 316 -3.57 27.12 26.31
N ASP A 317 -3.54 27.74 25.14
CA ASP A 317 -4.69 28.48 24.62
C ASP A 317 -5.78 27.51 24.13
N ILE A 318 -5.38 26.44 23.44
CA ILE A 318 -6.29 25.42 22.89
C ILE A 318 -7.03 24.65 24.00
N MET A 319 -6.32 24.24 25.07
CA MET A 319 -6.92 23.44 26.14
C MET A 319 -7.99 24.20 26.93
N SER A 320 -7.87 25.53 27.01
CA SER A 320 -8.83 26.39 27.70
C SER A 320 -10.16 26.57 26.94
N THR A 321 -10.16 26.33 25.62
CA THR A 321 -11.29 26.61 24.72
C THR A 321 -12.02 25.35 24.28
N LEU A 322 -11.33 24.20 24.22
CA LEU A 322 -11.91 22.94 23.82
C LEU A 322 -12.76 22.31 24.95
N PRO A 323 -13.96 21.78 24.66
CA PRO A 323 -14.73 20.98 25.62
C PRO A 323 -13.94 19.76 26.11
N GLU A 324 -14.32 19.19 27.26
CA GLU A 324 -13.64 18.01 27.84
C GLU A 324 -13.66 16.80 26.89
N ALA A 325 -14.80 16.55 26.26
CA ALA A 325 -14.94 15.64 25.12
C ALA A 325 -15.04 16.44 23.83
N PHE A 326 -14.13 16.19 22.88
CA PHE A 326 -14.17 16.78 21.55
C PHE A 326 -13.74 15.74 20.51
N THR A 327 -14.21 15.93 19.28
CA THR A 327 -13.91 15.08 18.13
C THR A 327 -12.76 15.64 17.30
N GLU A 328 -12.17 14.81 16.46
CA GLU A 328 -11.15 15.21 15.48
C GLU A 328 -11.61 16.34 14.53
N HIS A 329 -12.92 16.57 14.40
CA HIS A 329 -13.47 17.62 13.56
C HIS A 329 -13.46 18.99 14.25
N GLU A 330 -13.46 19.02 15.59
CA GLU A 330 -13.59 20.20 16.44
C GLU A 330 -12.26 20.82 16.87
N LEU A 331 -11.12 20.20 16.52
CA LEU A 331 -9.79 20.75 16.79
C LEU A 331 -9.63 22.17 16.17
N PRO A 332 -9.44 23.23 16.98
CA PRO A 332 -9.39 24.63 16.53
C PRO A 332 -7.99 25.06 16.00
N VAL A 333 -7.07 24.11 15.85
CA VAL A 333 -5.65 24.37 15.58
C VAL A 333 -5.42 24.66 14.08
N PRO A 334 -4.56 25.62 13.70
CA PRO A 334 -4.28 25.97 12.30
C PRO A 334 -3.54 24.88 11.50
N SER A 335 -3.11 23.78 12.13
CA SER A 335 -2.48 22.67 11.41
C SER A 335 -3.52 21.61 11.07
N ILE A 336 -3.84 21.51 9.79
CA ILE A 336 -4.75 20.49 9.24
C ILE A 336 -4.08 19.10 9.21
N ALA A 337 -2.76 19.03 9.44
CA ALA A 337 -2.01 17.78 9.43
C ALA A 337 -2.16 16.99 10.73
N PHE A 338 -2.07 15.66 10.64
CA PHE A 338 -1.95 14.75 11.80
C PHE A 338 -3.03 14.89 12.88
N ARG A 339 -4.25 15.29 12.50
CA ARG A 339 -5.39 15.52 13.39
C ARG A 339 -5.63 14.37 14.36
N SER A 340 -5.53 13.11 13.91
CA SER A 340 -5.74 11.96 14.80
C SER A 340 -4.68 11.88 15.91
N LEU A 341 -3.42 12.21 15.61
CA LEU A 341 -2.36 12.28 16.62
C LEU A 341 -2.61 13.44 17.57
N MET A 342 -3.08 14.59 17.06
CA MET A 342 -3.38 15.75 17.90
C MET A 342 -4.48 15.47 18.92
N VAL A 343 -5.54 14.73 18.54
CA VAL A 343 -6.57 14.28 19.49
C VAL A 343 -5.93 13.45 20.61
N ASP A 344 -5.12 12.44 20.25
CA ASP A 344 -4.49 11.54 21.22
C ASP A 344 -3.56 12.31 22.18
N ALA A 345 -2.80 13.29 21.65
CA ALA A 345 -1.92 14.13 22.45
C ALA A 345 -2.66 15.04 23.44
N ILE A 346 -3.68 15.78 22.97
CA ILE A 346 -4.43 16.68 23.85
C ILE A 346 -5.13 15.89 24.96
N GLN A 347 -5.74 14.74 24.63
CA GLN A 347 -6.43 13.92 25.63
C GLN A 347 -5.46 13.35 26.67
N THR A 348 -4.29 12.84 26.24
CA THR A 348 -3.25 12.40 27.18
C THR A 348 -2.74 13.54 28.07
N TRP A 349 -2.43 14.72 27.50
CA TRP A 349 -1.92 15.85 28.29
C TRP A 349 -2.96 16.38 29.28
N ARG A 350 -4.25 16.36 28.93
CA ARG A 350 -5.35 16.68 29.86
C ARG A 350 -5.36 15.76 31.08
N LYS A 351 -5.27 14.44 30.87
CA LYS A 351 -5.25 13.47 31.97
C LYS A 351 -4.04 13.68 32.88
N GLN A 352 -2.86 13.87 32.29
CA GLN A 352 -1.64 14.16 33.05
C GLN A 352 -1.75 15.43 33.90
N LEU A 353 -2.40 16.49 33.39
CA LEU A 353 -2.64 17.72 34.15
C LEU A 353 -3.64 17.52 35.29
N THR A 354 -4.73 16.78 35.06
CA THR A 354 -5.71 16.45 36.11
C THR A 354 -5.09 15.64 37.24
N ASP A 355 -4.22 14.68 36.92
CA ASP A 355 -3.51 13.86 37.91
C ASP A 355 -2.46 14.66 38.69
N GLN A 356 -1.77 15.60 38.02
CA GLN A 356 -0.85 16.54 38.69
C GLN A 356 -1.58 17.48 39.66
N VAL A 357 -2.77 17.99 39.29
CA VAL A 357 -3.60 18.83 40.18
C VAL A 357 -4.16 18.03 41.35
N SER A 358 -4.62 16.80 41.10
CA SER A 358 -5.15 15.91 42.14
C SER A 358 -4.07 15.47 43.13
N SER A 359 -2.85 15.20 42.65
CA SER A 359 -1.69 14.89 43.51
C SER A 359 -1.18 16.11 44.28
N THR A 360 -1.19 17.33 43.72
CA THR A 360 -0.85 18.57 44.48
C THR A 360 -1.89 18.95 45.52
N LEU A 361 -3.18 18.63 45.32
CA LEU A 361 -4.21 18.78 46.34
C LEU A 361 -4.08 17.74 47.47
N ALA A 362 -3.61 16.52 47.16
CA ALA A 362 -3.35 15.48 48.14
C ALA A 362 -2.03 15.66 48.93
N THR A 363 -1.04 16.39 48.39
CA THR A 363 0.28 16.61 49.03
C THR A 363 0.42 17.93 49.80
N LYS A 364 -0.69 18.59 50.19
CA LYS A 364 -0.66 19.65 51.22
C LYS A 364 -0.43 19.14 52.64
N GLN A 365 -0.04 17.89 52.83
CA GLN A 365 0.61 17.41 54.04
C GLN A 365 1.85 16.58 53.68
N SER A 366 2.99 17.04 54.19
CA SER A 366 4.35 16.46 54.13
C SER A 366 5.17 16.67 52.84
N ALA A 367 6.13 17.60 52.94
CA ALA A 367 7.35 17.63 52.14
C ALA A 367 8.42 16.73 52.81
N PRO A 368 9.37 16.15 52.07
CA PRO A 368 10.61 16.89 51.83
C PRO A 368 11.20 16.77 50.41
N LYS A 369 12.11 17.71 50.14
CA LYS A 369 12.91 17.89 48.93
C LYS A 369 14.00 16.81 48.80
N THR A 370 14.12 16.21 47.63
CA THR A 370 15.44 15.84 47.09
C THR A 370 15.46 16.00 45.58
N ARG A 371 16.59 16.50 45.09
CA ARG A 371 16.89 16.93 43.73
C ARG A 371 17.64 15.77 43.08
N GLU A 372 17.10 15.20 42.01
CA GLU A 372 17.80 14.23 41.17
C GLU A 372 17.85 14.74 39.72
N GLU A 373 19.00 14.51 39.13
CA GLU A 373 19.49 15.06 37.87
C GLU A 373 18.83 14.38 36.67
N GLU A 374 18.41 15.19 35.69
CA GLU A 374 17.91 14.72 34.40
C GLU A 374 19.08 14.15 33.57
N GLN A 375 19.04 12.85 33.31
CA GLN A 375 19.84 12.21 32.26
C GLN A 375 19.08 12.27 30.93
N GLU A 376 19.75 12.83 29.91
CA GLU A 376 19.31 12.84 28.52
C GLU A 376 19.13 11.41 27.97
N PRO A 377 18.12 11.17 27.11
CA PRO A 377 17.95 9.86 26.48
C PRO A 377 18.92 9.68 25.31
N ASP A 378 19.75 8.66 25.45
CA ASP A 378 20.65 8.09 24.44
C ASP A 378 19.83 7.56 23.23
N VAL A 379 20.02 8.20 22.07
CA VAL A 379 19.41 7.79 20.80
C VAL A 379 20.26 6.70 20.16
N SER A 380 20.04 5.46 20.59
CA SER A 380 20.58 4.29 19.91
C SER A 380 19.78 3.99 18.63
N VAL A 381 20.34 4.44 17.51
CA VAL A 381 19.90 4.10 16.15
C VAL A 381 20.03 2.59 15.97
N THR A 382 18.91 1.87 16.02
CA THR A 382 18.87 0.43 15.72
C THR A 382 17.97 0.12 14.53
N SER A 383 18.61 -0.50 13.54
CA SER A 383 18.10 -1.33 12.45
C SER A 383 17.12 -0.69 11.45
N ILE A 384 17.68 -0.27 10.32
CA ILE A 384 16.98 -0.13 9.05
C ILE A 384 16.38 -1.50 8.70
N SER A 385 15.05 -1.59 8.70
CA SER A 385 14.36 -2.81 8.27
C SER A 385 14.61 -3.07 6.78
N PRO A 386 14.84 -4.32 6.33
CA PRO A 386 15.15 -4.66 4.93
C PRO A 386 14.02 -4.40 3.92
N THR A 387 12.93 -3.76 4.35
CA THR A 387 11.74 -3.43 3.54
C THR A 387 11.95 -2.21 2.64
N THR A 388 12.99 -1.39 2.85
CA THR A 388 13.24 -0.16 2.10
C THR A 388 13.91 -0.33 0.74
N LEU A 389 14.63 -1.43 0.45
CA LEU A 389 15.37 -1.52 -0.82
C LEU A 389 14.47 -1.79 -2.05
N ALA A 390 13.47 -2.67 -1.96
CA ALA A 390 12.51 -2.85 -3.06
C ALA A 390 11.50 -1.68 -3.20
N ALA A 391 11.46 -0.76 -2.24
CA ALA A 391 10.55 0.38 -2.23
C ALA A 391 10.92 1.47 -3.27
N ASN A 392 12.10 1.39 -3.87
CA ASN A 392 12.58 2.38 -4.84
C ASN A 392 12.15 2.11 -6.29
N ILE A 393 11.57 0.94 -6.58
CA ILE A 393 11.06 0.64 -7.93
C ILE A 393 9.59 1.05 -8.03
N PRO A 394 9.21 1.98 -8.93
CA PRO A 394 7.83 2.43 -9.09
C PRO A 394 6.88 1.25 -9.33
N TYR A 395 5.71 1.28 -8.66
CA TYR A 395 4.74 0.18 -8.76
C TYR A 395 4.26 -0.05 -10.21
N TRP A 396 4.10 1.03 -11.00
CA TRP A 396 3.71 0.93 -12.42
C TRP A 396 4.74 0.12 -13.23
N LEU A 397 6.03 0.26 -12.91
CA LEU A 397 7.11 -0.48 -13.57
C LEU A 397 7.07 -1.95 -13.14
N ARG A 398 6.82 -2.20 -11.85
CA ARG A 398 6.62 -3.57 -11.32
C ARG A 398 5.41 -4.27 -11.92
N ALA A 399 4.36 -3.51 -12.26
CA ALA A 399 3.17 -4.00 -12.95
C ALA A 399 3.49 -4.43 -14.39
N SER A 400 4.47 -3.78 -15.01
CA SER A 400 4.70 -3.86 -16.45
C SER A 400 5.86 -4.77 -16.85
N LEU A 401 6.80 -5.11 -15.96
CA LEU A 401 7.95 -5.95 -16.30
C LEU A 401 7.78 -7.40 -15.86
N ARG A 402 8.15 -8.35 -16.73
CA ARG A 402 8.21 -9.80 -16.42
C ARG A 402 9.42 -10.45 -17.06
N TYR A 403 9.87 -11.55 -16.47
CA TYR A 403 10.75 -12.47 -17.20
C TYR A 403 9.91 -13.28 -18.19
N CYS A 404 10.44 -13.48 -19.39
CA CYS A 404 9.85 -14.33 -20.43
C CYS A 404 10.81 -15.47 -20.75
N VAL A 405 10.35 -16.70 -20.58
CA VAL A 405 11.11 -17.92 -20.88
C VAL A 405 10.42 -18.66 -22.00
N GLU A 406 11.09 -18.72 -23.14
CA GLU A 406 10.64 -19.51 -24.28
C GLU A 406 10.94 -21.00 -24.02
N GLU A 407 10.16 -21.90 -24.63
CA GLU A 407 10.31 -23.36 -24.48
C GLU A 407 11.75 -23.83 -24.76
N SER A 408 12.41 -23.26 -25.77
CA SER A 408 13.81 -23.57 -26.10
C SER A 408 14.83 -23.11 -25.06
N GLN A 409 14.44 -22.29 -24.08
CA GLN A 409 15.31 -21.64 -23.09
C GLN A 409 15.04 -22.09 -21.65
N VAL A 410 14.11 -23.03 -21.45
CA VAL A 410 13.70 -23.56 -20.14
C VAL A 410 14.89 -24.05 -19.29
N ALA A 411 15.88 -24.68 -19.92
CA ALA A 411 17.09 -25.19 -19.26
C ALA A 411 18.20 -24.13 -19.07
N ASN A 412 18.08 -22.94 -19.66
CA ASN A 412 19.09 -21.90 -19.54
C ASN A 412 19.09 -21.38 -18.10
N THR A 413 20.25 -21.27 -17.46
CA THR A 413 20.41 -20.75 -16.10
C THR A 413 21.20 -19.46 -16.03
N GLU A 414 21.73 -18.97 -17.15
CA GLU A 414 22.62 -17.81 -17.22
C GLU A 414 21.87 -16.52 -17.56
N LYS A 415 20.74 -16.65 -18.26
CA LYS A 415 19.92 -15.50 -18.66
C LYS A 415 18.42 -15.79 -18.75
N ARG A 416 17.64 -14.72 -18.63
CA ARG A 416 16.18 -14.68 -18.85
C ARG A 416 15.84 -13.46 -19.69
N ASN A 417 14.97 -13.61 -20.70
CA ASN A 417 14.49 -12.42 -21.42
C ASN A 417 13.69 -11.55 -20.45
N LEU A 418 13.84 -10.24 -20.59
CA LEU A 418 13.05 -9.26 -19.89
C LEU A 418 12.12 -8.61 -20.89
N VAL A 419 10.83 -8.56 -20.56
CA VAL A 419 9.82 -7.96 -21.44
C VAL A 419 9.00 -6.93 -20.69
N LEU A 420 8.58 -5.92 -21.43
CA LEU A 420 7.51 -5.01 -21.04
C LEU A 420 6.18 -5.61 -21.51
N LEU A 421 5.21 -5.71 -20.60
CA LEU A 421 3.86 -6.21 -20.86
C LEU A 421 3.02 -5.15 -21.61
N SER A 422 3.45 -4.84 -22.83
CA SER A 422 2.80 -3.93 -23.76
C SER A 422 2.84 -4.55 -25.16
N GLY A 423 1.79 -4.36 -25.95
CA GLY A 423 1.73 -4.79 -27.35
C GLY A 423 2.82 -4.18 -28.25
N LYS A 424 3.55 -3.17 -27.75
CA LYS A 424 4.68 -2.53 -28.43
C LYS A 424 6.03 -3.21 -28.17
N ASP A 425 6.12 -4.11 -27.20
CA ASP A 425 7.38 -4.81 -26.88
C ASP A 425 7.86 -5.67 -28.07
N LYS A 426 9.18 -5.78 -28.22
CA LYS A 426 9.79 -6.49 -29.34
C LYS A 426 9.60 -8.01 -29.29
N LEU A 427 9.55 -8.59 -28.08
CA LEU A 427 9.39 -10.02 -27.87
C LEU A 427 7.94 -10.34 -27.50
N TYR A 428 7.38 -9.63 -26.52
CA TYR A 428 6.00 -9.76 -26.10
C TYR A 428 5.06 -9.13 -27.13
N GLY A 429 4.31 -9.98 -27.83
CA GLY A 429 3.24 -9.55 -28.72
C GLY A 429 3.60 -9.40 -30.19
N GLN A 430 4.78 -9.82 -30.65
CA GLN A 430 5.08 -9.81 -32.09
C GLN A 430 4.62 -11.07 -32.84
N HIS A 431 5.04 -12.25 -32.42
CA HIS A 431 4.82 -13.49 -33.18
C HIS A 431 4.59 -14.72 -32.30
N ASN A 432 3.79 -15.66 -32.80
CA ASN A 432 3.53 -16.95 -32.17
C ASN A 432 4.66 -17.95 -32.49
N LYS A 433 5.91 -17.62 -32.11
CA LYS A 433 7.09 -18.41 -32.52
C LYS A 433 7.21 -19.72 -31.75
N GLN A 434 6.95 -19.70 -30.44
CA GLN A 434 7.04 -20.87 -29.56
C GLN A 434 6.29 -20.63 -28.25
N LYS A 435 6.03 -21.70 -27.49
CA LYS A 435 5.41 -21.62 -26.17
C LYS A 435 6.28 -20.79 -25.23
N CYS A 436 5.64 -19.94 -24.44
CA CYS A 436 6.31 -19.07 -23.48
C CYS A 436 5.68 -19.19 -22.08
N VAL A 437 6.54 -19.12 -21.07
CA VAL A 437 6.17 -19.02 -19.66
C VAL A 437 6.75 -17.74 -19.08
N PHE A 438 5.95 -17.07 -18.26
CA PHE A 438 6.31 -15.81 -17.64
C PHE A 438 6.56 -16.02 -16.15
N LEU A 439 7.59 -15.36 -15.61
CA LEU A 439 7.92 -15.42 -14.18
C LEU A 439 7.84 -14.02 -13.57
N PRO A 440 7.37 -13.90 -12.32
CA PRO A 440 7.46 -12.65 -11.58
C PRO A 440 8.93 -12.28 -11.32
N ILE A 441 9.22 -10.98 -11.25
CA ILE A 441 10.54 -10.48 -10.88
C ILE A 441 10.61 -10.40 -9.36
N ASN A 442 11.65 -10.98 -8.77
CA ASN A 442 11.92 -10.80 -7.35
C ASN A 442 12.64 -9.46 -7.15
N TRP A 443 11.89 -8.39 -6.94
CA TRP A 443 12.44 -7.03 -6.84
C TRP A 443 13.46 -6.83 -5.70
N LEU A 444 13.44 -7.67 -4.65
CA LEU A 444 14.43 -7.60 -3.58
C LEU A 444 15.77 -8.24 -4.00
N ARG A 445 15.70 -9.40 -4.65
CA ARG A 445 16.86 -10.18 -5.08
C ARG A 445 17.47 -9.65 -6.38
N ASP A 446 16.63 -9.20 -7.31
CA ASP A 446 17.01 -8.99 -8.70
C ASP A 446 17.30 -7.52 -9.02
N GLN A 447 17.00 -6.55 -8.13
CA GLN A 447 17.14 -5.10 -8.38
C GLN A 447 18.50 -4.65 -8.95
N HIS A 448 19.58 -5.34 -8.58
CA HIS A 448 20.95 -5.00 -8.99
C HIS A 448 21.51 -5.95 -10.05
N ARG A 449 20.70 -6.87 -10.60
CA ARG A 449 21.16 -7.74 -11.69
C ARG A 449 21.48 -6.92 -12.93
N CYS A 450 22.52 -7.34 -13.65
CA CYS A 450 22.89 -6.73 -14.92
C CYS A 450 21.83 -7.05 -15.98
N ILE A 451 21.29 -5.99 -16.59
CA ILE A 451 20.36 -6.03 -17.71
C ILE A 451 21.17 -5.66 -18.95
N LYS A 452 21.15 -6.53 -19.95
CA LYS A 452 21.76 -6.28 -21.25
C LYS A 452 20.69 -5.82 -22.22
N VAL A 453 20.99 -4.75 -22.95
CA VAL A 453 20.13 -4.19 -23.99
C VAL A 453 20.87 -4.27 -25.31
N GLN A 454 20.40 -5.14 -26.20
CA GLN A 454 20.93 -5.29 -27.54
C GLN A 454 20.13 -4.45 -28.53
N SER A 455 20.78 -3.39 -28.99
CA SER A 455 20.36 -2.59 -30.14
C SER A 455 20.91 -3.17 -31.45
N PRO A 456 20.46 -2.72 -32.62
CA PRO A 456 21.00 -3.17 -33.90
C PRO A 456 22.51 -2.95 -34.08
N ARG A 457 23.12 -2.01 -33.34
CA ARG A 457 24.52 -1.62 -33.51
C ARG A 457 25.41 -1.97 -32.32
N ASN A 458 24.87 -1.90 -31.10
CA ASN A 458 25.63 -2.03 -29.86
C ASN A 458 24.86 -2.82 -28.80
N ILE A 459 25.60 -3.40 -27.85
CA ILE A 459 25.08 -3.92 -26.59
C ILE A 459 25.55 -3.00 -25.47
N TRP A 460 24.64 -2.64 -24.57
CA TRP A 460 24.95 -1.85 -23.38
C TRP A 460 24.25 -2.46 -22.15
N GLU A 461 24.67 -2.01 -20.97
CA GLU A 461 24.27 -2.55 -19.68
C GLU A 461 23.49 -1.54 -18.86
N THR A 462 22.56 -2.03 -18.05
CA THR A 462 21.82 -1.24 -17.08
C THR A 462 21.35 -2.12 -15.92
N SER A 463 20.58 -1.57 -14.99
CA SER A 463 19.95 -2.29 -13.87
C SER A 463 18.48 -1.91 -13.74
N PHE A 464 17.71 -2.68 -12.97
CA PHE A 464 16.34 -2.31 -12.67
C PHE A 464 16.23 -0.96 -11.95
N SER A 465 17.21 -0.66 -11.07
CA SER A 465 17.28 0.63 -10.38
C SER A 465 17.43 1.78 -11.37
N GLU A 466 18.27 1.66 -12.39
CA GLU A 466 18.40 2.70 -13.43
C GLU A 466 17.14 2.81 -14.29
N LEU A 467 16.57 1.69 -14.73
CA LEU A 467 15.30 1.69 -15.49
C LEU A 467 14.16 2.35 -14.70
N ALA A 468 14.14 2.23 -13.37
CA ALA A 468 13.15 2.86 -12.51
C ALA A 468 13.20 4.39 -12.52
N HIS A 469 14.32 5.00 -12.88
CA HIS A 469 14.47 6.44 -13.01
C HIS A 469 14.17 6.97 -14.43
N SER A 470 13.99 6.08 -15.40
CA SER A 470 13.66 6.44 -16.77
C SER A 470 12.19 6.83 -16.94
N ARG A 471 11.91 7.68 -17.94
CA ARG A 471 10.53 8.07 -18.24
C ARG A 471 9.76 6.88 -18.85
N PRO A 472 8.45 6.73 -18.57
CA PRO A 472 7.66 5.61 -19.12
C PRO A 472 7.74 5.49 -20.66
N LEU A 473 7.66 6.60 -21.40
CA LEU A 473 7.76 6.56 -22.87
C LEU A 473 9.13 6.08 -23.36
N GLU A 474 10.22 6.48 -22.69
CA GLU A 474 11.58 6.07 -23.05
C GLU A 474 11.76 4.57 -22.82
N LEU A 475 11.20 4.02 -21.74
CA LEU A 475 11.18 2.58 -21.50
C LEU A 475 10.37 1.85 -22.58
N CYS A 476 9.17 2.33 -22.93
CA CYS A 476 8.39 1.74 -24.01
C CYS A 476 9.19 1.69 -25.32
N HIS A 477 9.89 2.77 -25.67
CA HIS A 477 10.75 2.80 -26.86
C HIS A 477 11.93 1.83 -26.77
N LEU A 478 12.57 1.74 -25.60
CA LEU A 478 13.67 0.81 -25.35
C LEU A 478 13.23 -0.63 -25.61
N PHE A 479 12.13 -1.06 -25.00
CA PHE A 479 11.61 -2.43 -25.14
C PHE A 479 11.02 -2.72 -26.53
N ALA A 480 10.52 -1.71 -27.23
CA ALA A 480 9.99 -1.86 -28.59
C ALA A 480 11.08 -2.12 -29.65
N GLN A 481 12.29 -1.58 -29.46
CA GLN A 481 13.34 -1.59 -30.48
C GLN A 481 14.47 -2.58 -30.19
N ASN A 482 14.65 -2.95 -28.92
CA ASN A 482 15.82 -3.70 -28.45
C ASN A 482 15.43 -5.09 -27.93
N HIS A 483 16.37 -6.03 -28.00
CA HIS A 483 16.23 -7.27 -27.25
C HIS A 483 16.85 -7.06 -25.87
N VAL A 484 16.09 -7.35 -24.82
CA VAL A 484 16.48 -7.09 -23.43
C VAL A 484 16.51 -8.41 -22.66
N TRP A 485 17.58 -8.68 -21.93
CA TRP A 485 17.68 -9.83 -21.04
C TRP A 485 18.40 -9.46 -19.75
N VAL A 486 18.16 -10.26 -18.71
CA VAL A 486 18.86 -10.15 -17.43
C VAL A 486 19.83 -11.31 -17.31
N GLU A 487 21.04 -11.01 -16.85
CA GLU A 487 22.07 -12.00 -16.57
C GLU A 487 22.05 -12.46 -15.11
N GLY A 488 22.53 -13.67 -14.89
CA GLY A 488 22.85 -14.21 -13.58
C GLY A 488 22.32 -15.62 -13.41
N PRO A 489 22.63 -16.26 -12.28
CA PRO A 489 22.14 -17.60 -12.01
C PRO A 489 20.62 -17.56 -11.83
N PHE A 490 19.92 -18.30 -12.67
CA PHE A 490 18.50 -18.60 -12.61
C PHE A 490 18.30 -20.10 -12.42
N THR A 491 17.20 -20.48 -11.79
CA THR A 491 16.83 -21.89 -11.69
C THR A 491 16.40 -22.40 -13.06
N ALA A 492 16.87 -23.59 -13.44
CA ALA A 492 16.35 -24.29 -14.62
C ALA A 492 14.88 -24.63 -14.38
N LEU A 493 14.02 -24.29 -15.34
CA LEU A 493 12.60 -24.61 -15.28
C LEU A 493 12.37 -26.06 -15.71
N LYS A 494 11.29 -26.69 -15.25
CA LYS A 494 10.80 -27.92 -15.90
C LYS A 494 10.09 -27.58 -17.21
N ALA A 495 10.34 -28.37 -18.25
CA ALA A 495 9.65 -28.21 -19.53
C ALA A 495 8.16 -28.48 -19.37
N SER A 496 7.32 -27.62 -19.97
CA SER A 496 5.85 -27.58 -19.88
C SER A 496 5.18 -28.84 -20.41
#